data_AF-A0A0D0HRC3-F1
#
_entry.id   AF-A0A0D0HRC3-F1
#
_cell.length_a   1.000
_cell.length_b   1.000
_cell.length_c   1.000
_cell.angle_alpha   90.00
_cell.angle_beta   90.00
_cell.angle_gamma   90.00
#
_symmetry.space_group_name_H-M   'P 1'
#
loop_
_entity.id
_entity.type
_entity.pdbx_description
1 polymer ?
#
loop_
_entity_poly.entity_id
_entity_poly.type
_entity_poly.pdbx_seq_one_letter_code
_entity_poly.pdbx_strand_id
1 'polypeptide(L)' 'METKEKEKVLELIISYEKKALEKGLKEGLQQEKRQIAKKMLAKGYDVQTIHELTELSLEEIEMLK' A
#
# COMPACT_ATOMS: atom_id res chain seq x y z
N MET A 1 -25.27 -32.29 -5.10
CA MET A 1 -23.80 -32.09 -5.11
C MET A 1 -23.42 -30.83 -5.88
N GLU A 2 -23.96 -30.62 -7.08
CA GLU A 2 -23.66 -29.43 -7.93
C GLU A 2 -23.85 -28.05 -7.30
N THR A 3 -24.88 -27.81 -6.49
CA THR A 3 -25.15 -26.47 -5.93
C THR A 3 -24.11 -26.04 -4.91
N LYS A 4 -23.71 -26.96 -4.01
CA LYS A 4 -22.69 -26.70 -2.99
C LYS A 4 -21.30 -26.45 -3.59
N GLU A 5 -20.99 -27.07 -4.73
CA GLU A 5 -19.71 -26.83 -5.42
C GLU A 5 -19.70 -25.46 -6.10
N LYS A 6 -20.80 -25.06 -6.75
CA LYS A 6 -20.95 -23.73 -7.34
C LYS A 6 -20.87 -22.61 -6.29
N GLU A 7 -21.50 -22.80 -5.13
CA GLU A 7 -21.41 -21.87 -3.99
C GLU A 7 -19.96 -21.73 -3.49
N LYS A 8 -19.26 -22.85 -3.30
CA LYS A 8 -17.84 -22.83 -2.87
C LYS A 8 -16.92 -22.13 -3.88
N VAL A 9 -17.14 -22.34 -5.17
CA VAL A 9 -16.36 -21.66 -6.22
C VAL A 9 -16.63 -20.15 -6.20
N LEU A 10 -17.89 -19.74 -6.05
CA LEU A 10 -18.26 -18.33 -5.95
C LEU A 10 -17.63 -17.66 -4.72
N GLU A 11 -17.71 -18.30 -3.55
CA GLU A 11 -17.06 -17.82 -2.32
C GLU A 11 -15.56 -17.65 -2.50
N LEU A 12 -14.92 -18.61 -3.19
CA LEU A 12 -13.48 -18.55 -3.46
C LEU A 12 -13.13 -17.35 -4.36
N ILE A 13 -13.88 -17.13 -5.44
CA ILE A 13 -13.65 -15.99 -6.35
C ILE A 13 -13.81 -14.67 -5.60
N ILE A 14 -14.89 -14.51 -4.84
CA ILE A 14 -15.13 -13.30 -4.03
C ILE A 14 -14.00 -13.08 -3.01
N SER A 15 -13.49 -14.15 -2.40
CA SER A 15 -12.36 -14.08 -1.47
C SER A 15 -11.09 -13.58 -2.16
N TYR A 16 -10.78 -14.08 -3.36
CA TYR A 16 -9.63 -13.60 -4.12
C TYR A 16 -9.78 -12.14 -4.57
N GLU A 17 -10.97 -11.74 -5.03
CA GLU A 17 -11.24 -10.36 -5.44
C GLU A 17 -11.05 -9.39 -4.27
N LYS A 18 -11.59 -9.72 -3.09
CA LYS A 18 -11.40 -8.91 -1.87
C LYS A 18 -9.93 -8.79 -1.49
N LYS A 19 -9.19 -9.90 -1.48
CA LYS A 19 -7.75 -9.90 -1.17
C LYS A 19 -6.93 -9.09 -2.18
N ALA A 20 -7.26 -9.20 -3.46
CA ALA A 20 -6.59 -8.44 -4.51
C ALA A 20 -6.84 -6.94 -4.36
N LEU A 21 -8.09 -6.54 -4.08
CA LEU A 21 -8.45 -5.15 -3.83
C LEU A 21 -7.74 -4.58 -2.60
N GLU A 22 -7.76 -5.31 -1.47
CA GLU A 22 -7.08 -4.90 -0.24
C GLU A 22 -5.57 -4.73 -0.45
N LYS A 23 -4.94 -5.68 -1.15
CA LYS A 23 -3.52 -5.60 -1.50
C LYS A 23 -3.23 -4.39 -2.39
N GLY A 24 -4.05 -4.15 -3.42
CA GLY A 24 -3.91 -3.01 -4.32
C GLY A 24 -4.04 -1.67 -3.59
N LEU A 25 -5.02 -1.54 -2.67
CA LEU A 25 -5.19 -0.34 -1.85
C LEU A 25 -3.99 -0.11 -0.94
N LYS A 26 -3.49 -1.16 -0.28
CA LYS A 26 -2.31 -1.06 0.60
C LYS A 26 -1.05 -0.67 -0.18
N GLU A 27 -0.82 -1.27 -1.34
CA GLU A 27 0.30 -0.94 -2.21
C GLU A 27 0.20 0.50 -2.74
N GLY A 28 -0.99 0.94 -3.16
CA GLY A 28 -1.25 2.30 -3.63
C GLY A 28 -0.95 3.35 -2.55
N LEU A 29 -1.44 3.12 -1.32
CA LEU A 29 -1.18 4.01 -0.18
C LEU A 29 0.32 4.11 0.14
N GLN A 30 1.05 2.99 0.13
CA GLN A 30 2.49 3.00 0.36
C GLN A 30 3.25 3.71 -0.76
N GLN A 31 2.84 3.51 -2.02
CA GLN A 31 3.42 4.21 -3.17
C GLN A 31 3.20 5.72 -3.09
N GLU A 32 2.00 6.16 -2.71
CA GLU A 32 1.67 7.56 -2.53
C GLU A 32 2.55 8.20 -1.44
N LYS A 33 2.67 7.57 -0.27
CA LYS A 33 3.55 8.04 0.82
C LYS A 33 4.99 8.25 0.33
N ARG A 34 5.55 7.28 -0.42
CA ARG A 34 6.90 7.40 -1.02
C ARG A 34 7.01 8.54 -2.02
N GLN A 35 5.99 8.76 -2.86
CA GLN A 35 5.99 9.86 -3.82
C GLN A 35 5.94 11.23 -3.14
N ILE A 36 5.14 11.35 -2.06
CA ILE A 36 5.10 12.57 -1.24
C ILE A 36 6.47 12.82 -0.60
N ALA A 37 7.06 11.80 0.03
CA ALA A 37 8.39 11.90 0.64
C ALA A 37 9.46 12.34 -0.37
N LYS A 38 9.49 11.79 -1.59
CA LYS A 38 10.39 12.24 -2.66
C LYS A 38 10.21 13.72 -3.00
N LYS A 39 8.97 14.21 -3.11
CA LYS A 39 8.69 15.62 -3.37
C LYS A 39 9.12 16.51 -2.21
N MET A 40 8.98 16.05 -0.97
CA MET A 40 9.45 16.76 0.22
C MET A 40 10.98 16.84 0.27
N LEU A 41 11.69 15.73 0.01
CA LEU A 41 13.15 15.73 -0.11
C LEU A 41 13.63 16.73 -1.17
N ALA A 42 13.00 16.73 -2.36
CA ALA A 42 13.33 17.67 -3.43
C ALA A 42 13.05 19.14 -3.07
N LYS A 43 12.16 19.39 -2.10
CA LYS A 43 11.87 20.73 -1.55
C LYS A 43 12.77 21.10 -0.37
N GLY A 44 13.66 20.21 0.07
CA GLY A 44 14.62 20.47 1.15
C GLY A 44 14.08 20.23 2.56
N TYR A 45 12.97 19.49 2.71
CA TYR A 45 12.53 19.05 4.04
C TYR A 45 13.52 18.06 4.64
N ASP A 46 13.75 18.14 5.95
CA ASP A 46 14.60 17.19 6.66
C ASP A 46 13.90 15.84 6.88
N VAL A 47 14.69 14.82 7.16
CA VAL A 47 14.21 13.43 7.25
C VAL A 47 13.28 13.21 8.44
N GLN A 48 13.46 13.93 9.56
CA GLN A 48 12.58 13.78 10.73
C GLN A 48 11.19 14.33 10.41
N THR A 49 11.11 15.53 9.80
CA THR A 49 9.84 16.10 9.34
C THR A 49 9.12 15.18 8.35
N ILE A 50 9.84 14.55 7.43
CA ILE A 50 9.24 13.61 6.47
C ILE A 50 8.73 12.35 7.18
N HIS A 51 9.48 11.82 8.14
CA HIS A 51 9.07 10.66 8.94
C HIS A 51 7.77 10.94 9.70
N GLU A 52 7.67 12.08 10.37
CA GLU A 52 6.49 12.48 11.12
C GLU A 52 5.25 12.64 10.22
N LEU A 53 5.41 13.22 9.03
CA LEU A 53 4.28 13.54 8.14
C LEU A 53 3.84 12.39 7.24
N THR A 54 4.75 11.46 6.89
CA THR A 54 4.44 10.34 5.98
C THR A 54 4.34 9.00 6.68
N GLU A 55 4.80 8.92 7.93
CA GLU A 55 4.95 7.70 8.73
C GLU A 55 5.84 6.63 8.07
N LEU A 56 6.63 6.99 7.05
CA LEU A 56 7.66 6.12 6.48
C LEU A 56 8.81 5.99 7.47
N SER A 57 9.47 4.84 7.53
CA SER A 57 10.65 4.70 8.40
C SER A 57 11.78 5.63 7.92
N LEU A 58 12.65 6.03 8.85
CA LEU A 58 13.84 6.82 8.52
C LEU A 58 14.69 6.11 7.46
N GLU A 59 14.86 4.80 7.58
CA GLU A 59 15.56 3.94 6.62
C GLU A 59 14.92 4.01 5.22
N GLU A 60 13.59 3.92 5.15
CA GLU A 60 12.86 4.01 3.88
C GLU A 60 13.03 5.38 3.24
N ILE A 61 12.99 6.47 4.02
CA ILE A 61 13.20 7.84 3.52
C ILE A 61 14.64 8.04 3.02
N GLU A 62 15.63 7.52 3.74
CA GLU A 62 17.04 7.58 3.33
C GLU A 62 17.28 6.86 1.99
N MET A 63 16.59 5.74 1.74
CA MET A 63 16.64 5.03 0.46
C MET A 63 15.97 5.78 -0.72
N LEU A 64 15.22 6.86 -0.45
CA LEU A 64 14.55 7.66 -1.49
C LEU A 64 15.39 8.86 -1.98
N LYS A 65 16.49 9.20 -1.31
CA LYS A 65 17.45 10.22 -1.73
C LYS A 65 18.16 9.80 -3.03
#